data_AF-A0A328ZA80-F1
#
_entry.id   AF-A0A328ZA80-F1
#
_cell.length_a   1.000
_cell.length_b   1.000
_cell.length_c   1.000
_cell.angle_alpha   90.00
_cell.angle_beta   90.00
_cell.angle_gamma   90.00
#
_symmetry.space_group_name_H-M   'P 1'
#
loop_
_entity.id
_entity.type
_entity.pdbx_description
1 polymer ?
#
loop_
_entity_poly.entity_id
_entity_poly.type
_entity_poly.pdbx_seq_one_letter_code
_entity_poly.pdbx_strand_id
1 'polypeptide(L)'
;MRDSAVPNLQPPALACACFLLGLVLTPFAYIAIGALGGFSGAFSAIALPLLLAGGGFLLARFLRRSTPAAPRRGMALAEAAGWLPVGAFLFFVSNFTLLTTFERIGLFCTLFLACSLVSLPVLLLRRPALLARAQAWPAPRAWAGALAVGGASAALASAYVLSANSFL
;
A
#
# COMPACT_ATOMS: atom_id res chain seq x y z
N MET A 1 8.25 19.59 -33.81
CA MET A 1 8.12 18.47 -32.84
C MET A 1 7.44 19.02 -31.61
N ARG A 2 6.50 18.30 -30.98
CA ARG A 2 5.78 18.84 -29.81
C ARG A 2 6.64 18.69 -28.55
N ASP A 3 6.85 19.80 -27.86
CA ASP A 3 7.20 19.77 -26.44
C ASP A 3 6.07 19.09 -25.66
N SER A 4 6.21 17.78 -25.44
CA SER A 4 5.43 17.06 -24.44
C SER A 4 5.96 17.50 -23.08
N ALA A 5 5.54 18.68 -22.63
CA ALA A 5 5.84 19.22 -21.31
C ALA A 5 5.69 18.10 -20.28
N VAL A 6 6.77 17.78 -19.57
CA VAL A 6 6.73 16.76 -18.53
C VAL A 6 5.71 17.25 -17.50
N PRO A 7 4.59 16.53 -17.29
CA PRO A 7 3.56 17.01 -16.38
C PRO A 7 4.17 17.13 -14.99
N ASN A 8 4.21 18.35 -14.46
CA ASN A 8 4.88 18.66 -13.20
C ASN A 8 4.40 17.69 -12.10
N LEU A 9 5.30 16.83 -11.66
CA LEU A 9 5.03 15.79 -10.68
C LEU A 9 4.82 16.46 -9.31
N GLN A 10 3.55 16.71 -8.98
CA GLN A 10 3.18 17.28 -7.69
C GLN A 10 3.62 16.33 -6.55
N PRO A 11 4.49 16.77 -5.62
CA PRO A 11 4.93 15.95 -4.48
C PRO A 11 3.81 15.26 -3.67
N PRO A 12 2.68 15.91 -3.31
CA PRO A 12 1.63 15.23 -2.54
C PRO A 12 0.94 14.12 -3.33
N ALA A 13 0.73 14.29 -4.63
CA ALA A 13 0.14 13.27 -5.48
C ALA A 13 1.06 12.05 -5.62
N LEU A 14 2.38 12.28 -5.72
CA LEU A 14 3.37 11.20 -5.72
C LEU A 14 3.37 10.47 -4.37
N ALA A 15 3.38 11.19 -3.25
CA ALA A 15 3.33 10.60 -1.91
C ALA A 15 2.06 9.75 -1.68
N CYS A 16 0.87 10.29 -2.01
CA CYS A 16 -0.38 9.53 -1.94
C CYS A 16 -0.36 8.28 -2.83
N ALA A 17 0.17 8.36 -4.06
CA ALA A 17 0.31 7.19 -4.93
C ALA A 17 1.30 6.16 -4.34
N CYS A 18 2.40 6.61 -3.74
CA CYS A 18 3.36 5.73 -3.07
C CYS A 18 2.72 5.00 -1.88
N PHE A 19 1.98 5.71 -1.03
CA PHE A 19 1.30 5.11 0.12
C PHE A 19 0.17 4.17 -0.28
N LEU A 20 -0.64 4.51 -1.29
CA LEU A 20 -1.69 3.59 -1.77
C LEU A 20 -1.12 2.31 -2.37
N LEU A 21 -0.05 2.41 -3.17
CA LEU A 21 0.61 1.26 -3.76
C LEU A 21 1.37 0.45 -2.69
N GLY A 22 2.05 1.11 -1.76
CA GLY A 22 2.70 0.49 -0.60
C GLY A 22 1.71 -0.27 0.30
N LEU A 23 0.54 0.31 0.58
CA LEU A 23 -0.52 -0.33 1.37
C LEU A 23 -1.06 -1.60 0.69
N VAL A 24 -1.24 -1.60 -0.64
CA VAL A 24 -1.63 -2.81 -1.38
C VAL A 24 -0.50 -3.85 -1.37
N LEU A 25 0.77 -3.42 -1.43
CA LEU A 25 1.94 -4.33 -1.40
C LEU A 25 2.22 -4.91 0.00
N THR A 26 1.87 -4.21 1.07
CA THR A 26 2.21 -4.62 2.45
C THR A 26 1.71 -6.02 2.81
N PRO A 27 0.46 -6.41 2.50
CA PRO A 27 0.01 -7.80 2.66
C PRO A 27 0.84 -8.84 1.89
N PHE A 28 1.31 -8.54 0.68
CA PHE A 28 2.14 -9.47 -0.10
C PHE A 28 3.53 -9.62 0.51
N ALA A 29 4.13 -8.53 0.99
CA ALA A 29 5.39 -8.57 1.73
C ALA A 29 5.26 -9.35 3.04
N TYR A 30 4.17 -9.11 3.79
CA TYR A 30 3.85 -9.85 5.00
C TYR A 30 3.66 -11.35 4.74
N ILE A 31 2.97 -11.71 3.64
CA ILE A 31 2.85 -13.11 3.22
C ILE A 31 4.19 -13.69 2.81
N ALA A 32 5.02 -12.98 2.04
CA ALA A 32 6.34 -13.47 1.65
C ALA A 32 7.22 -13.78 2.87
N ILE A 33 7.19 -12.92 3.90
CA ILE A 33 7.90 -13.13 5.16
C ILE A 33 7.28 -14.27 5.96
N GLY A 34 5.96 -14.29 6.17
CA GLY A 34 5.29 -15.32 6.96
C GLY A 34 5.20 -16.69 6.28
N ALA A 35 5.36 -16.77 4.95
CA ALA A 35 5.53 -18.02 4.22
C ALA A 35 6.90 -18.67 4.55
N LEU A 36 7.94 -17.87 4.79
CA LEU A 36 9.21 -18.35 5.36
C LEU A 36 9.04 -18.77 6.83
N GLY A 37 8.05 -18.22 7.54
CA GLY A 37 7.68 -18.55 8.92
C GLY A 37 6.65 -19.67 9.10
N GLY A 38 6.13 -20.28 8.03
CA GLY A 38 5.25 -21.45 8.10
C GLY A 38 3.79 -21.20 8.54
N PHE A 39 3.05 -20.35 7.82
CA PHE A 39 1.58 -20.23 8.02
C PHE A 39 0.85 -21.59 7.96
N SER A 40 -0.24 -21.72 8.72
CA SER A 40 -1.06 -22.93 8.67
C SER A 40 -1.72 -23.12 7.30
N GLY A 41 -1.87 -24.38 6.87
CA GLY A 41 -2.47 -24.72 5.58
C GLY A 41 -3.90 -24.19 5.42
N ALA A 42 -4.70 -24.20 6.50
CA ALA A 42 -6.08 -23.70 6.49
C ALA A 42 -6.15 -22.17 6.32
N PHE A 43 -5.30 -21.40 7.03
CA PHE A 43 -5.22 -19.95 6.81
C PHE A 43 -4.77 -19.65 5.38
N SER A 44 -3.73 -20.34 4.92
CA SER A 44 -3.16 -20.18 3.58
C SER A 44 -4.20 -20.46 2.49
N ALA A 45 -4.95 -21.57 2.58
CA ALA A 45 -5.94 -21.97 1.59
C ALA A 45 -7.11 -20.97 1.42
N ILE A 46 -7.42 -20.17 2.44
CA ILE A 46 -8.53 -19.19 2.41
C ILE A 46 -8.00 -17.79 2.14
N ALA A 47 -6.99 -17.34 2.89
CA ALA A 47 -6.49 -15.97 2.83
C ALA A 47 -5.70 -15.67 1.55
N LEU A 48 -4.88 -16.62 1.06
CA LEU A 48 -4.10 -16.39 -0.17
C LEU A 48 -4.99 -16.15 -1.39
N PRO A 49 -5.96 -17.02 -1.77
CA PRO A 49 -6.75 -16.78 -2.97
C PRO A 49 -7.51 -15.45 -2.94
N LEU A 50 -8.09 -15.09 -1.79
CA LEU A 50 -8.80 -13.82 -1.59
C LEU A 50 -7.87 -12.61 -1.73
N LEU A 51 -6.70 -12.64 -1.08
CA LEU A 51 -5.75 -11.53 -1.15
C LEU A 51 -5.07 -11.42 -2.52
N LEU A 52 -4.68 -12.54 -3.13
CA LEU A 52 -4.10 -12.58 -4.47
C LEU A 52 -5.10 -12.06 -5.52
N ALA A 53 -6.39 -12.42 -5.41
CA ALA A 53 -7.43 -11.92 -6.29
C ALA A 53 -7.68 -10.41 -6.09
N GLY A 54 -7.95 -9.96 -4.86
CA GLY A 54 -8.28 -8.57 -4.55
C GLY A 54 -7.09 -7.62 -4.73
N GLY A 55 -5.97 -7.92 -4.07
CA GLY A 55 -4.73 -7.15 -4.18
C GLY A 55 -4.11 -7.24 -5.57
N GLY A 56 -4.15 -8.39 -6.24
CA GLY A 56 -3.67 -8.55 -7.61
C GLY A 56 -4.49 -7.74 -8.61
N PHE A 57 -5.82 -7.70 -8.46
CA PHE A 57 -6.68 -6.80 -9.21
C PHE A 57 -6.33 -5.32 -8.98
N LEU A 58 -6.15 -4.91 -7.71
CA LEU A 58 -5.74 -3.54 -7.38
C LEU A 58 -4.39 -3.19 -8.00
N LEU A 59 -3.37 -4.05 -7.87
CA LEU A 59 -2.05 -3.86 -8.49
C LEU A 59 -2.14 -3.74 -10.01
N ALA A 60 -2.82 -4.68 -10.67
CA ALA A 60 -3.00 -4.66 -12.12
C ALA A 60 -3.72 -3.38 -12.59
N ARG A 61 -4.66 -2.87 -11.79
CA ARG A 61 -5.40 -1.64 -12.07
C ARG A 61 -4.59 -0.37 -11.79
N PHE A 62 -3.81 -0.34 -10.71
CA PHE A 62 -2.99 0.79 -10.30
C PHE A 62 -1.73 0.96 -11.17
N LEU A 63 -1.19 -0.15 -11.70
CA LEU A 63 0.02 -0.19 -12.54
C LEU A 63 -0.25 -0.11 -14.05
N ARG A 64 -1.52 -0.26 -14.49
CA ARG A 64 -1.91 0.00 -15.89
C ARG A 64 -1.60 1.45 -16.26
N ARG A 65 -1.20 1.70 -17.52
CA ARG A 65 -1.02 3.07 -18.03
C ARG A 65 -2.33 3.85 -17.95
N SER A 66 -2.23 5.15 -17.68
CA SER A 66 -3.41 6.03 -17.64
C SER A 66 -4.09 6.08 -19.01
N THR A 67 -5.39 5.79 -19.04
CA THR A 67 -6.26 6.00 -20.19
C THR A 67 -7.28 7.09 -19.85
N PRO A 68 -7.61 8.01 -20.77
CA PRO A 68 -8.51 9.14 -20.49
C PRO A 68 -9.99 8.75 -20.30
N ALA A 69 -10.33 7.45 -20.33
CA ALA A 69 -11.69 6.97 -20.15
C ALA A 69 -12.11 7.06 -18.67
N ALA A 70 -13.22 7.74 -18.41
CA ALA A 70 -13.82 7.79 -17.07
C ALA A 70 -14.14 6.38 -16.54
N PRO A 71 -13.90 6.08 -15.25
CA PRO A 71 -14.17 4.76 -14.71
C PRO A 71 -15.69 4.48 -14.69
N ARG A 72 -16.10 3.42 -15.38
CA ARG A 72 -17.49 2.90 -15.31
C ARG A 72 -17.84 2.56 -13.86
N ARG A 73 -19.08 2.82 -13.40
CA ARG A 73 -19.53 2.60 -12.01
C ARG A 73 -19.15 1.21 -11.45
N GLY A 74 -19.33 0.14 -12.24
CA GLY A 74 -18.94 -1.22 -11.84
C GLY A 74 -17.43 -1.38 -11.54
N MET A 75 -16.58 -0.58 -12.17
CA MET A 75 -15.13 -0.60 -11.93
C MET A 75 -14.75 0.05 -10.58
N ALA A 76 -15.54 1.01 -10.10
CA ALA A 76 -15.36 1.60 -8.78
C ALA A 76 -15.82 0.62 -7.68
N LEU A 77 -16.93 -0.11 -7.91
CA LEU A 77 -17.39 -1.19 -7.03
C LEU A 77 -16.37 -2.34 -6.97
N ALA A 78 -15.81 -2.76 -8.11
CA ALA A 78 -14.75 -3.77 -8.15
C ALA A 78 -13.47 -3.32 -7.41
N GLU A 79 -13.13 -2.03 -7.47
CA GLU A 79 -12.00 -1.46 -6.72
C GLU A 79 -12.27 -1.47 -5.21
N ALA A 80 -13.47 -1.06 -4.77
CA ALA A 80 -13.87 -1.16 -3.37
C ALA A 80 -13.87 -2.63 -2.87
N ALA A 81 -14.37 -3.57 -3.67
CA ALA A 81 -14.33 -4.99 -3.37
C ALA A 81 -12.89 -5.54 -3.28
N GLY A 82 -11.98 -5.08 -4.16
CA GLY A 82 -10.56 -5.44 -4.11
C GLY A 82 -9.83 -4.98 -2.85
N TRP A 83 -10.31 -3.92 -2.20
CA TRP A 83 -9.82 -3.47 -0.90
C TRP A 83 -10.32 -4.31 0.28
N LEU A 84 -11.43 -5.05 0.16
CA LEU A 84 -11.96 -5.86 1.26
C LEU A 84 -11.00 -6.97 1.70
N PRO A 85 -10.38 -7.79 0.81
CA PRO A 85 -9.35 -8.74 1.20
C PRO A 85 -8.11 -8.10 1.84
N VAL A 86 -7.70 -6.91 1.36
CA VAL A 86 -6.58 -6.16 1.94
C VAL A 86 -6.91 -5.74 3.37
N GLY A 87 -8.06 -5.08 3.59
CA GLY A 87 -8.49 -4.66 4.93
C GLY A 87 -8.72 -5.84 5.88
N ALA A 88 -9.34 -6.91 5.41
CA ALA A 88 -9.56 -8.13 6.20
C ALA A 88 -8.22 -8.79 6.60
N PHE A 89 -7.26 -8.90 5.67
CA PHE A 89 -5.94 -9.44 5.97
C PHE A 89 -5.22 -8.61 7.05
N LEU A 90 -5.23 -7.28 6.92
CA LEU A 90 -4.63 -6.39 7.93
C LEU A 90 -5.30 -6.54 9.30
N PHE A 91 -6.62 -6.67 9.35
CA PHE A 91 -7.36 -6.92 10.59
C PHE A 91 -6.98 -8.27 11.23
N PHE A 92 -6.99 -9.36 10.48
CA PHE A 92 -6.65 -10.69 11.01
C PHE A 92 -5.18 -10.80 11.45
N VAL A 93 -4.24 -10.30 10.64
CA VAL A 93 -2.81 -10.27 10.98
C VAL A 93 -2.55 -9.45 12.24
N SER A 94 -3.25 -8.33 12.44
CA SER A 94 -3.14 -7.54 13.67
C SER A 94 -3.63 -8.28 14.92
N ASN A 95 -4.48 -9.31 14.77
CA ASN A 95 -5.12 -10.01 15.88
C ASN A 95 -4.44 -11.36 16.25
N PHE A 96 -3.91 -12.11 15.28
CA PHE A 96 -3.44 -13.49 15.46
C PHE A 96 -2.00 -13.69 15.99
N THR A 97 -1.19 -12.64 16.09
CA THR A 97 0.26 -12.72 15.79
C THR A 97 1.23 -13.02 16.94
N LEU A 98 0.76 -13.49 18.11
CA LEU A 98 1.51 -13.72 19.36
C LEU A 98 2.25 -12.50 19.98
N LEU A 99 3.07 -11.79 19.20
CA LEU A 99 3.71 -10.49 19.48
C LEU A 99 2.82 -9.53 20.29
N THR A 100 3.42 -8.61 21.05
CA THR A 100 2.67 -7.52 21.68
C THR A 100 2.00 -6.63 20.63
N THR A 101 0.90 -5.97 20.99
CA THR A 101 0.18 -5.05 20.10
C THR A 101 1.09 -3.97 19.51
N PHE A 102 2.10 -3.53 20.27
CA PHE A 102 3.06 -2.52 19.85
C PHE A 102 4.00 -3.04 18.75
N GLU A 103 4.59 -4.22 18.91
CA GLU A 103 5.48 -4.83 17.91
C GLU A 103 4.74 -5.10 16.59
N ARG A 104 3.47 -5.53 16.65
CA ARG A 104 2.64 -5.75 15.45
C ARG A 104 2.46 -4.46 14.64
N ILE A 105 2.12 -3.36 15.32
CA ILE A 105 1.92 -2.05 14.71
C ILE A 105 3.27 -1.53 14.17
N GLY A 106 4.35 -1.65 14.93
CA GLY A 106 5.70 -1.27 14.53
C GLY A 106 6.18 -1.98 13.27
N LEU A 107 6.06 -3.32 13.24
CA LEU A 107 6.40 -4.15 12.09
C LEU A 107 5.54 -3.78 10.87
N PHE A 108 4.23 -3.60 11.06
CA PHE A 108 3.33 -3.19 9.98
C PHE A 108 3.70 -1.81 9.41
N CYS A 109 3.92 -0.81 10.25
CA CYS A 109 4.34 0.53 9.82
C CYS A 109 5.70 0.49 9.09
N THR A 110 6.63 -0.33 9.56
CA THR A 110 7.95 -0.52 8.93
C THR A 110 7.81 -1.13 7.53
N LEU A 111 7.04 -2.22 7.40
CA LEU A 111 6.77 -2.86 6.10
C LEU A 111 5.99 -1.95 5.15
N PHE A 112 5.02 -1.20 5.66
CA PHE A 112 4.26 -0.22 4.89
C PHE A 112 5.15 0.89 4.32
N LEU A 113 6.05 1.46 5.13
CA LEU A 113 7.00 2.46 4.68
C LEU A 113 8.00 1.87 3.67
N ALA A 114 8.54 0.67 3.92
CA ALA A 114 9.44 -0.01 2.99
C ALA A 114 8.74 -0.27 1.63
N CYS A 115 7.52 -0.80 1.63
CA CYS A 115 6.73 -1.00 0.41
C CYS A 115 6.41 0.32 -0.30
N SER A 116 6.16 1.39 0.45
CA SER A 116 5.91 2.73 -0.09
C SER A 116 7.17 3.33 -0.74
N LEU A 117 8.36 3.12 -0.17
CA LEU A 117 9.63 3.51 -0.78
C LEU A 117 9.95 2.70 -2.04
N VAL A 118 9.74 1.38 -2.02
CA VAL A 118 9.91 0.51 -3.20
C VAL A 118 8.92 0.85 -4.32
N SER A 119 7.75 1.40 -3.99
CA SER A 119 6.76 1.83 -4.99
C SER A 119 7.17 3.08 -5.77
N LEU A 120 8.05 3.94 -5.21
CA LEU A 120 8.53 5.18 -5.83
C LEU A 120 9.16 4.96 -7.22
N PRO A 121 10.19 4.11 -7.41
CA PRO A 121 10.76 3.86 -8.74
C PRO A 121 9.74 3.27 -9.71
N VAL A 122 8.82 2.42 -9.24
CA VAL A 122 7.76 1.85 -10.09
C VAL A 122 6.83 2.94 -10.64
N LEU A 123 6.44 3.89 -9.79
CA LEU A 123 5.58 5.02 -10.18
C LEU A 123 6.29 6.01 -11.11
N LEU A 124 7.57 6.32 -10.83
CA LEU A 124 8.37 7.21 -11.67
C LEU A 124 8.64 6.63 -13.07
N LEU A 125 8.97 5.33 -13.14
CA LEU A 125 9.27 4.64 -14.41
C LEU A 125 8.01 4.34 -15.24
N ARG A 126 6.93 3.86 -14.62
CA ARG A 126 5.72 3.42 -15.36
C ARG A 126 4.69 4.53 -15.58
N ARG A 127 4.75 5.62 -14.80
CA ARG A 127 3.77 6.72 -14.76
C ARG A 127 2.31 6.23 -14.86
N PRO A 128 1.87 5.33 -13.96
CA PRO A 128 0.65 4.58 -14.20
C PRO A 128 -0.61 5.34 -13.77
N ALA A 129 -1.79 4.75 -14.02
CA ALA A 129 -3.09 5.37 -13.79
C ALA A 129 -3.30 5.84 -12.34
N LEU A 130 -2.68 5.19 -11.35
CA LEU A 130 -2.73 5.64 -9.95
C LEU A 130 -2.15 7.05 -9.75
N LEU A 131 -1.04 7.37 -10.42
CA LEU A 131 -0.39 8.68 -10.31
C LEU A 131 -1.28 9.78 -10.92
N ALA A 132 -1.84 9.54 -12.11
CA ALA A 132 -2.76 10.47 -12.75
C ALA A 132 -4.04 10.70 -11.92
N ARG A 133 -4.54 9.67 -11.23
CA ARG A 133 -5.67 9.79 -10.31
C ARG A 133 -5.33 10.60 -9.05
N ALA A 134 -4.15 10.40 -8.47
CA ALA A 134 -3.69 11.17 -7.32
C ALA A 134 -3.45 12.65 -7.67
N GLN A 135 -3.00 12.96 -8.90
CA GLN A 135 -2.85 14.34 -9.40
C GLN A 135 -4.19 15.06 -9.60
N ALA A 136 -5.30 14.33 -9.74
CA ALA A 136 -6.64 14.91 -9.81
C ALA A 136 -7.26 15.23 -8.44
N TRP A 137 -6.57 14.93 -7.33
CA TRP A 137 -7.06 15.21 -5.99
C TRP A 137 -6.77 16.66 -5.56
N PRO A 138 -7.60 17.27 -4.70
CA PRO A 138 -7.30 18.58 -4.12
C PRO A 138 -5.97 18.53 -3.35
N ALA A 139 -4.96 19.26 -3.83
CA ALA A 139 -3.63 19.31 -3.25
C ALA A 139 -3.56 19.42 -1.71
N PRO A 140 -4.35 20.29 -1.01
CA PRO A 140 -4.31 20.34 0.45
C PRO A 140 -4.80 19.06 1.14
N ARG A 141 -5.77 18.33 0.55
CA ARG A 141 -6.24 17.04 1.10
C ARG A 141 -5.22 15.93 0.88
N ALA A 142 -4.57 15.92 -0.29
CA ALA A 142 -3.48 14.99 -0.58
C ALA A 142 -2.29 15.22 0.37
N TRP A 143 -1.89 16.48 0.60
CA TRP A 143 -0.87 16.83 1.59
C TRP A 143 -1.24 16.40 3.00
N ALA A 144 -2.44 16.75 3.48
CA ALA A 144 -2.87 16.39 4.84
C ALA A 144 -2.90 14.88 5.06
N GLY A 145 -3.44 14.11 4.11
CA GLY A 145 -3.45 12.65 4.17
C GLY A 145 -2.05 12.04 4.11
N ALA A 146 -1.19 12.52 3.21
CA ALA A 146 0.19 12.05 3.09
C ALA A 146 1.02 12.31 4.36
N LEU A 147 0.91 13.52 4.93
CA LEU A 147 1.64 13.90 6.15
C LEU A 147 1.10 13.16 7.38
N ALA A 148 -0.22 13.01 7.52
CA ALA A 148 -0.81 12.28 8.64
C ALA A 148 -0.43 10.78 8.61
N VAL A 149 -0.63 10.10 7.48
CA VAL A 149 -0.35 8.66 7.36
C VAL A 149 1.15 8.39 7.38
N GLY A 150 1.94 9.16 6.61
CA GLY A 150 3.39 9.03 6.56
C GLY A 150 4.06 9.36 7.90
N GLY A 151 3.67 10.48 8.52
CA GLY A 151 4.21 10.92 9.81
C GLY A 151 3.88 9.97 10.96
N ALA A 152 2.62 9.54 11.08
CA ALA A 152 2.22 8.57 12.11
C ALA A 152 2.94 7.22 11.93
N SER A 153 3.03 6.73 10.68
CA SER A 153 3.75 5.49 10.38
C SER A 153 5.25 5.60 10.67
N ALA A 154 5.88 6.73 10.33
CA ALA A 154 7.30 6.97 10.58
C ALA A 154 7.61 7.09 12.08
N ALA A 155 6.75 7.76 12.86
CA ALA A 155 6.88 7.83 14.32
C ALA A 155 6.77 6.43 14.96
N LEU A 156 5.75 5.64 14.57
CA LEU A 156 5.55 4.29 15.11
C LEU A 156 6.66 3.31 14.70
N ALA A 157 7.10 3.35 13.44
CA ALA A 157 8.22 2.54 12.97
C ALA A 157 9.53 2.92 13.68
N SER A 158 9.81 4.21 13.86
CA SER A 158 11.00 4.68 14.58
C SER A 158 10.98 4.25 16.05
N ALA A 159 9.85 4.43 16.74
CA ALA A 159 9.67 4.01 18.13
C ALA A 159 9.88 2.49 18.28
N TYR A 160 9.31 1.70 17.36
CA TYR A 160 9.49 0.25 17.32
C TYR A 160 10.96 -0.16 17.14
N VAL A 161 11.64 0.35 16.11
CA VAL A 161 13.05 0.03 15.83
C VAL A 161 13.98 0.42 16.99
N LEU A 162 13.73 1.56 17.63
CA LEU A 162 14.51 2.00 18.79
C LEU A 162 14.25 1.16 20.04
N SER A 163 13.00 0.73 20.28
CA SER A 163 12.64 -0.14 21.40
C SER A 163 13.04 -1.62 21.21
N ALA A 164 13.09 -2.11 19.97
CA ALA A 164 13.48 -3.49 19.69
C ALA A 164 14.94 -3.75 20.11
N ASN A 165 15.80 -2.74 19.98
CA ASN A 165 17.19 -2.80 20.40
C ASN A 165 17.41 -2.83 21.93
N SER A 166 16.37 -2.62 22.77
CA SER A 166 16.48 -2.78 24.23
C SER A 166 16.10 -4.16 24.75
N PHE A 167 15.81 -5.11 23.86
CA PHE A 167 15.49 -6.51 24.19
C PHE A 167 16.51 -7.53 23.62
N LEU A 168 17.63 -7.04 23.09
CA LEU A 168 18.82 -7.80 22.67
C LEU A 168 19.98 -7.51 23.63
#